data_AF-A0A9E3EX96-F1
#
_entry.id   AF-A0A9E3EX96-F1
#
_cell.length_a   1.000
_cell.length_b   1.000
_cell.length_c   1.000
_cell.angle_alpha   90.00
_cell.angle_beta   90.00
_cell.angle_gamma   90.00
#
_symmetry.space_group_name_H-M   'P 1'
#
loop_
_entity.id
_entity.type
_entity.pdbx_description
1 polymer ?
#
loop_
_entity_poly.entity_id
_entity_poly.type
_entity_poly.pdbx_seq_one_letter_code
_entity_poly.pdbx_strand_id
1 'polypeptide(L)'
;MSLVRGGSRDLRVDFFRGLALWWIYTDHIPGDVLGAWSLRNFALCDATEVFVLLAGYGAGLAYGRTALRTGFLPAAAAVVQRAWTLYIAHIFLFVVFSAQVGFYAAALARTSYLDESKLDVLADRPYQALLEALTLRYQPSLLNILPLYVVLLLLFVPALPLLRFPRLLAALSVSLYLAVQVSGFNLPSWTGGGWFFDPFAWQLLFVGGAILATNPITVPARPRLLDVAAALVIAFGLAVIYLVWGRAETGFLLPLPVVHWLLYMDKTTLDPLRVASIAALLWAVVRLVPAEAGWLRWRVAQPLVLMGQHSLPVFCWGIFIGFFGRMALEWRYGALMQVLVNAGGAAAMVAVALVAAWYGAHGRGARPAAPAATAPPTVAPVAARAEARAKALSLALALAIGLVGSSPALAAAPDLCPAEAAFTLPSERLSSFARALHGHDPVDILAVGSASTAESGAAYPREMLETLQAAYPSATLRLDVRGGRGLTATELLDLLTQALARRRYALVLWQTGTVDAVRGLRPEELADALEKGASAVIAAGADLVLIDPQFSRFLSANVDLAPYQLVMEHAASLPGVVLFRRYALMR
;
A
#
# COMPACT_ATOMS: atom_id res chain seq x y z
N MET A 1 -25.61 16.68 15.53
CA MET A 1 -24.40 17.31 14.95
C MET A 1 -24.83 18.36 13.94
N SER A 2 -24.83 19.65 14.30
CA SER A 2 -25.18 20.77 13.38
C SER A 2 -24.05 21.15 12.42
N LEU A 3 -22.96 20.37 12.39
CA LEU A 3 -21.74 20.64 11.62
C LEU A 3 -21.72 19.97 10.23
N VAL A 4 -22.63 19.03 9.96
CA VAL A 4 -22.77 18.40 8.64
C VAL A 4 -23.40 19.40 7.67
N ARG A 5 -22.73 19.66 6.54
CA ARG A 5 -23.23 20.62 5.54
C ARG A 5 -24.14 19.91 4.55
N GLY A 6 -25.45 20.10 4.67
CA GLY A 6 -26.47 19.35 3.91
C GLY A 6 -27.30 20.12 2.88
N GLY A 7 -27.03 21.41 2.61
CA GLY A 7 -27.88 22.26 1.76
C GLY A 7 -28.09 21.76 0.32
N SER A 8 -27.19 22.10 -0.61
CA SER A 8 -27.26 21.77 -2.05
C SER A 8 -26.25 20.71 -2.49
N ARG A 9 -25.70 19.95 -1.54
CA ARG A 9 -24.60 19.00 -1.75
C ARG A 9 -25.13 17.58 -1.84
N ASP A 10 -24.66 16.83 -2.83
CA ASP A 10 -24.93 15.40 -2.92
C ASP A 10 -24.22 14.65 -1.78
N LEU A 11 -24.98 14.27 -0.75
CA LEU A 11 -24.46 13.61 0.44
C LEU A 11 -23.95 12.19 0.16
N ARG A 12 -24.32 11.56 -0.97
CA ARG A 12 -23.80 10.24 -1.34
C ARG A 12 -22.29 10.29 -1.52
N VAL A 13 -21.79 11.33 -2.19
CA VAL A 13 -20.36 11.53 -2.44
C VAL A 13 -19.60 11.59 -1.12
N ASP A 14 -20.13 12.31 -0.14
CA ASP A 14 -19.49 12.43 1.18
C ASP A 14 -19.58 11.12 1.96
N PHE A 15 -20.76 10.48 1.97
CA PHE A 15 -20.95 9.21 2.67
C PHE A 15 -20.01 8.12 2.16
N PHE A 16 -19.98 7.87 0.84
CA PHE A 16 -19.14 6.84 0.25
C PHE A 16 -17.65 7.18 0.34
N ARG A 17 -17.28 8.47 0.30
CA ARG A 17 -15.90 8.89 0.59
C ARG A 17 -15.53 8.63 2.05
N GLY A 18 -16.44 8.88 2.99
CA GLY A 18 -16.26 8.55 4.40
C GLY A 18 -16.12 7.05 4.65
N LEU A 19 -16.96 6.25 3.99
CA LEU A 19 -16.88 4.78 4.03
C LEU A 19 -15.55 4.27 3.44
N ALA A 20 -15.10 4.85 2.32
CA ALA A 20 -13.80 4.53 1.76
C ALA A 20 -12.66 4.87 2.72
N LEU A 21 -12.72 5.99 3.46
CA LEU A 21 -11.72 6.32 4.49
C LEU A 21 -11.71 5.30 5.63
N TRP A 22 -12.88 4.80 6.04
CA TRP A 22 -12.99 3.75 7.05
C TRP A 22 -12.35 2.44 6.56
N TRP A 23 -12.67 2.01 5.33
CA TRP A 23 -12.05 0.82 4.74
C TRP A 23 -10.54 0.97 4.56
N ILE A 24 -10.06 2.14 4.11
CA ILE A 24 -8.63 2.44 4.06
C ILE A 24 -8.02 2.22 5.44
N TYR A 25 -8.60 2.78 6.50
CA TYR A 25 -8.09 2.59 7.86
C TYR A 25 -7.99 1.11 8.26
N THR A 26 -9.07 0.34 8.13
CA THR A 26 -9.08 -1.09 8.51
C THR A 26 -8.16 -1.94 7.63
N ASP A 27 -8.06 -1.62 6.33
CA ASP A 27 -7.21 -2.35 5.39
C ASP A 27 -5.71 -2.15 5.67
N HIS A 28 -5.36 -1.04 6.33
CA HIS A 28 -4.00 -0.73 6.75
C HIS A 28 -3.66 -1.30 8.14
N ILE A 29 -4.54 -2.12 8.72
CA ILE A 29 -4.35 -2.83 9.99
C ILE A 29 -4.39 -4.34 9.71
N PRO A 30 -3.24 -4.96 9.38
CA PRO A 30 -3.21 -6.36 9.01
C PRO A 30 -3.72 -7.31 10.10
N GLY A 31 -4.65 -8.19 9.73
CA GLY A 31 -5.28 -9.16 10.64
C GLY A 31 -6.38 -8.56 11.52
N ASP A 32 -6.82 -7.34 11.25
CA ASP A 32 -8.09 -6.83 11.78
C ASP A 32 -9.29 -7.57 11.17
N VAL A 33 -10.23 -8.01 12.02
CA VAL A 33 -11.44 -8.71 11.56
C VAL A 33 -12.36 -7.79 10.78
N LEU A 34 -12.42 -6.49 11.11
CA LEU A 34 -13.24 -5.56 10.33
C LEU A 34 -12.64 -5.29 8.94
N GLY A 35 -11.32 -5.43 8.79
CA GLY A 35 -10.64 -5.47 7.51
C GLY A 35 -11.09 -6.61 6.57
N ALA A 36 -11.67 -7.70 7.09
CA ALA A 36 -12.29 -8.75 6.25
C ALA A 36 -13.64 -8.31 5.66
N TRP A 37 -14.25 -7.24 6.21
CA TRP A 37 -15.50 -6.66 5.75
C TRP A 37 -15.30 -5.41 4.88
N SER A 38 -14.08 -5.16 4.43
CA SER A 38 -13.77 -4.07 3.52
C SER A 38 -14.02 -4.42 2.06
N LEU A 39 -14.08 -3.40 1.21
CA LEU A 39 -14.46 -3.54 -0.21
C LEU A 39 -13.62 -4.56 -0.98
N ARG A 40 -12.31 -4.64 -0.68
CA ARG A 40 -11.38 -5.56 -1.36
C ARG A 40 -11.74 -7.04 -1.20
N ASN A 41 -12.60 -7.39 -0.23
CA ASN A 41 -13.05 -8.76 0.02
C ASN A 41 -14.39 -9.09 -0.68
N PHE A 42 -15.04 -8.12 -1.31
CA PHE A 42 -16.33 -8.30 -1.99
C PHE A 42 -16.36 -7.78 -3.43
N ALA A 43 -15.27 -7.18 -3.88
CA ALA A 43 -15.14 -6.62 -5.21
C ALA A 43 -13.68 -6.72 -5.68
N LEU A 44 -13.48 -6.81 -7.00
CA LEU A 44 -12.16 -6.84 -7.61
C LEU A 44 -11.48 -5.45 -7.63
N CYS A 45 -12.01 -4.49 -6.88
CA CYS A 45 -11.43 -3.18 -6.64
C CYS A 45 -11.50 -2.88 -5.15
N ASP A 46 -10.80 -1.85 -4.69
CA ASP A 46 -10.77 -1.47 -3.28
C ASP A 46 -11.20 -0.01 -3.06
N ALA A 47 -11.05 0.46 -1.82
CA ALA A 47 -11.44 1.80 -1.44
C ALA A 47 -10.66 2.88 -2.22
N THR A 48 -9.50 2.57 -2.79
CA THR A 48 -8.68 3.49 -3.57
C THR A 48 -9.40 3.90 -4.87
N GLU A 49 -9.95 2.94 -5.63
CA GLU A 49 -10.68 3.24 -6.86
C GLU A 49 -11.90 4.12 -6.58
N VAL A 50 -12.64 3.81 -5.51
CA VAL A 50 -13.76 4.65 -5.03
C VAL A 50 -13.27 6.07 -4.72
N PHE A 51 -12.16 6.19 -3.99
CA PHE A 51 -11.62 7.47 -3.58
C PHE A 51 -11.16 8.33 -4.77
N VAL A 52 -10.46 7.75 -5.75
CA VAL A 52 -9.97 8.44 -6.95
C VAL A 52 -11.11 8.84 -7.89
N LEU A 53 -12.09 7.96 -8.09
CA LEU A 53 -13.29 8.27 -8.87
C LEU A 53 -14.09 9.42 -8.25
N LEU A 54 -14.36 9.37 -6.94
CA LEU A 54 -15.07 10.43 -6.22
C LEU A 54 -14.25 11.73 -6.10
N ALA A 55 -12.92 11.64 -6.13
CA ALA A 55 -12.01 12.77 -6.23
C ALA A 55 -12.17 13.50 -7.58
N GLY A 56 -12.20 12.75 -8.68
CA GLY A 56 -12.48 13.26 -10.02
C GLY A 56 -13.87 13.90 -10.12
N TYR A 57 -14.90 13.22 -9.61
CA TYR A 57 -16.26 13.74 -9.53
C TYR A 57 -16.33 15.05 -8.73
N GLY A 58 -15.70 15.09 -7.56
CA GLY A 58 -15.60 16.31 -6.75
C GLY A 58 -14.87 17.46 -7.47
N ALA A 59 -13.79 17.15 -8.19
CA ALA A 59 -13.04 18.15 -8.96
C ALA A 59 -13.84 18.70 -10.14
N GLY A 60 -14.62 17.86 -10.84
CA GLY A 60 -15.54 18.29 -11.88
C GLY A 60 -16.62 19.25 -11.36
N LEU A 61 -17.20 18.96 -10.19
CA LEU A 61 -18.18 19.85 -9.54
C LEU A 61 -17.56 21.19 -9.10
N ALA A 62 -16.37 21.16 -8.49
CA ALA A 62 -15.75 22.33 -7.89
C ALA A 62 -15.05 23.24 -8.91
N TYR A 63 -14.28 22.65 -9.83
CA TYR A 63 -13.42 23.38 -10.76
C TYR A 63 -13.96 23.35 -12.18
N GLY A 64 -14.55 22.23 -12.62
CA GLY A 64 -15.10 22.09 -13.97
C GLY A 64 -16.26 23.07 -14.23
N ARG A 65 -17.26 23.09 -13.34
CA ARG A 65 -18.37 24.05 -13.46
C ARG A 65 -17.92 25.51 -13.37
N THR A 66 -16.94 25.78 -12.52
CA THR A 66 -16.32 27.11 -12.38
C THR A 66 -15.59 27.50 -13.67
N ALA A 67 -14.78 26.61 -14.24
CA ALA A 67 -14.08 26.82 -15.49
C ALA A 67 -15.03 27.16 -16.65
N LEU A 68 -16.16 26.46 -16.73
CA LEU A 68 -17.18 26.69 -17.75
C LEU A 68 -17.90 28.04 -17.58
N ARG A 69 -17.99 28.59 -16.36
CA ARG A 69 -18.73 29.84 -16.06
C ARG A 69 -17.84 31.08 -15.96
N THR A 70 -16.67 30.98 -15.34
CA THR A 70 -15.79 32.11 -15.00
C THR A 70 -14.45 32.10 -15.75
N GLY A 71 -14.22 31.11 -16.62
CA GLY A 71 -13.00 30.96 -17.41
C GLY A 71 -11.98 29.97 -16.82
N PHE A 72 -11.07 29.50 -17.67
CA PHE A 72 -10.15 28.40 -17.36
C PHE A 72 -9.02 28.79 -16.40
N LEU A 73 -8.45 29.99 -16.54
CA LEU A 73 -7.30 30.41 -15.73
C LEU A 73 -7.59 30.45 -14.22
N PRO A 74 -8.71 31.04 -13.74
CA PRO A 74 -9.04 31.01 -12.31
C PRO A 74 -9.27 29.58 -11.79
N ALA A 75 -9.89 28.72 -12.60
CA ALA A 75 -10.11 27.33 -12.23
C ALA A 75 -8.79 26.54 -12.17
N ALA A 76 -7.90 26.73 -13.14
CA ALA A 76 -6.56 26.15 -13.16
C ALA A 76 -5.75 26.58 -11.93
N ALA A 77 -5.74 27.87 -11.60
CA ALA A 77 -5.06 28.39 -10.41
C ALA A 77 -5.61 27.75 -9.12
N ALA A 78 -6.92 27.57 -9.01
CA ALA A 78 -7.55 26.90 -7.86
C ALA A 78 -7.20 25.40 -7.78
N VAL A 79 -7.08 24.72 -8.93
CA VAL A 79 -6.62 23.32 -9.01
C VAL A 79 -5.16 23.20 -8.58
N VAL A 80 -4.27 24.07 -9.08
CA VAL A 80 -2.85 24.10 -8.70
C VAL A 80 -2.69 24.40 -7.21
N GLN A 81 -3.44 25.35 -6.66
CA GLN A 81 -3.43 25.62 -5.21
C GLN A 81 -3.88 24.39 -4.40
N ARG A 82 -4.84 23.62 -4.92
CA ARG A 82 -5.28 22.37 -4.29
C ARG A 82 -4.20 21.31 -4.36
N ALA A 83 -3.56 21.14 -5.52
CA ALA A 83 -2.42 20.23 -5.70
C ALA A 83 -1.27 20.57 -4.74
N TRP A 84 -0.93 21.87 -4.59
CA TRP A 84 0.05 22.34 -3.62
C TRP A 84 -0.31 21.98 -2.18
N THR A 85 -1.59 22.11 -1.81
CA THR A 85 -2.05 21.72 -0.46
C THR A 85 -1.85 20.22 -0.22
N LEU A 86 -2.12 19.38 -1.24
CA LEU A 86 -1.90 17.93 -1.13
C LEU A 86 -0.42 17.57 -1.10
N TYR A 87 0.41 18.27 -1.87
CA TYR A 87 1.87 18.11 -1.85
C TYR A 87 2.43 18.38 -0.45
N ILE A 88 2.07 19.51 0.17
CA ILE A 88 2.51 19.82 1.53
C ILE A 88 2.00 18.78 2.55
N ALA A 89 0.74 18.34 2.41
CA ALA A 89 0.21 17.28 3.26
C ALA A 89 0.97 15.95 3.09
N HIS A 90 1.39 15.61 1.87
CA HIS A 90 2.20 14.43 1.59
C HIS A 90 3.59 14.55 2.23
N ILE A 91 4.30 15.67 2.07
CA ILE A 91 5.62 15.87 2.68
C ILE A 91 5.53 15.80 4.21
N PHE A 92 4.50 16.43 4.80
CA PHE A 92 4.26 16.34 6.23
C PHE A 92 4.00 14.90 6.68
N LEU A 93 3.15 14.16 5.96
CA LEU A 93 2.84 12.77 6.26
C LEU A 93 4.08 11.87 6.11
N PHE A 94 4.91 12.10 5.09
CA PHE A 94 6.19 11.41 4.89
C PHE A 94 7.12 11.58 6.09
N VAL A 95 7.32 12.81 6.58
CA VAL A 95 8.19 13.08 7.73
C VAL A 95 7.67 12.38 8.98
N VAL A 96 6.37 12.53 9.28
CA VAL A 96 5.77 11.96 10.51
C VAL A 96 5.75 10.44 10.45
N PHE A 97 5.37 9.84 9.32
CA PHE A 97 5.32 8.39 9.14
C PHE A 97 6.72 7.79 9.19
N SER A 98 7.71 8.40 8.54
CA SER A 98 9.11 7.92 8.59
C SER A 98 9.67 7.96 10.00
N ALA A 99 9.40 9.05 10.75
CA ALA A 99 9.79 9.16 12.15
C ALA A 99 9.10 8.11 13.03
N GLN A 100 7.82 7.85 12.79
CA GLN A 100 7.04 6.82 13.50
C GLN A 100 7.66 5.44 13.28
N VAL A 101 7.80 4.99 12.03
CA VAL A 101 8.37 3.66 11.72
C VAL A 101 9.80 3.55 12.23
N GLY A 102 10.62 4.58 12.07
CA GLY A 102 12.00 4.60 12.56
C GLY A 102 12.10 4.47 14.08
N PHE A 103 11.28 5.21 14.84
CA PHE A 103 11.22 5.09 16.30
C PHE A 103 10.87 3.66 16.73
N TYR A 104 9.92 3.03 16.05
CA TYR A 104 9.48 1.68 16.40
C TYR A 104 10.45 0.58 16.00
N ALA A 105 11.07 0.70 14.82
CA ALA A 105 12.13 -0.21 14.40
C ALA A 105 13.26 -0.23 15.44
N ALA A 106 13.62 0.95 15.97
CA ALA A 106 14.60 1.08 17.05
C ALA A 106 14.09 0.52 18.40
N ALA A 107 12.88 0.90 18.83
CA ALA A 107 12.33 0.52 20.13
C ALA A 107 12.10 -1.00 20.28
N LEU A 108 11.76 -1.69 19.19
CA LEU A 108 11.50 -3.14 19.18
C LEU A 108 12.70 -3.98 18.72
N ALA A 109 13.84 -3.36 18.39
CA ALA A 109 14.98 -4.02 17.75
C ALA A 109 14.58 -4.86 16.51
N ARG A 110 13.64 -4.33 15.71
CA ARG A 110 13.08 -4.98 14.51
C ARG A 110 13.26 -4.08 13.30
N THR A 111 14.40 -4.21 12.64
CA THR A 111 14.76 -3.43 11.44
C THR A 111 13.95 -3.81 10.21
N SER A 112 13.34 -5.01 10.19
CA SER A 112 12.48 -5.47 9.09
C SER A 112 11.31 -4.53 8.78
N TYR A 113 10.83 -3.77 9.77
CA TYR A 113 9.80 -2.75 9.55
C TYR A 113 10.24 -1.65 8.56
N LEU A 114 11.54 -1.34 8.50
CA LEU A 114 12.10 -0.37 7.57
C LEU A 114 12.07 -0.92 6.15
N ASP A 115 12.48 -2.19 5.96
CA ASP A 115 12.47 -2.85 4.65
C ASP A 115 11.03 -2.96 4.12
N GLU A 116 10.10 -3.48 4.94
CA GLU A 116 8.68 -3.62 4.58
C GLU A 116 8.04 -2.28 4.17
N SER A 117 8.42 -1.20 4.86
CA SER A 117 7.87 0.14 4.62
C SER A 117 8.58 0.90 3.50
N LYS A 118 9.60 0.32 2.86
CA LYS A 118 10.51 0.99 1.90
C LYS A 118 11.25 2.18 2.50
N LEU A 119 11.60 2.14 3.79
CA LEU A 119 12.34 3.18 4.50
C LEU A 119 13.83 2.84 4.70
N ASP A 120 14.27 1.66 4.24
CA ASP A 120 15.67 1.22 4.19
C ASP A 120 16.57 2.27 3.52
N VAL A 121 16.17 2.74 2.34
CA VAL A 121 16.95 3.72 1.56
C VAL A 121 17.07 5.08 2.23
N LEU A 122 16.11 5.45 3.10
CA LEU A 122 16.18 6.67 3.90
C LEU A 122 17.24 6.56 5.00
N ALA A 123 17.44 5.36 5.56
CA ALA A 123 18.50 5.11 6.55
C ALA A 123 19.89 5.14 5.89
N ASP A 124 20.03 4.56 4.70
CA ASP A 124 21.32 4.44 4.03
C ASP A 124 21.75 5.72 3.30
N ARG A 125 20.81 6.42 2.65
CA ARG A 125 21.07 7.61 1.83
C ARG A 125 20.09 8.75 2.16
N PRO A 126 20.13 9.30 3.40
CA PRO A 126 19.09 10.18 3.92
C PRO A 126 18.87 11.44 3.09
N TYR A 127 19.95 12.15 2.70
CA TYR A 127 19.83 13.38 1.92
C TYR A 127 19.28 13.15 0.52
N GLN A 128 19.68 12.06 -0.13
CA GLN A 128 19.16 11.69 -1.45
C GLN A 128 17.70 11.27 -1.36
N ALA A 129 17.35 10.44 -0.37
CA ALA A 129 15.96 10.04 -0.14
C ALA A 129 15.06 11.24 0.15
N LEU A 130 15.51 12.23 0.92
CA LEU A 130 14.77 13.48 1.13
C LEU A 130 14.55 14.26 -0.17
N LEU A 131 15.59 14.39 -1.01
CA LEU A 131 15.48 15.06 -2.30
C LEU A 131 14.48 14.33 -3.22
N GLU A 132 14.57 13.01 -3.29
CA GLU A 132 13.71 12.18 -4.13
C GLU A 132 12.27 12.13 -3.60
N ALA A 133 12.06 12.25 -2.29
CA ALA A 133 10.73 12.45 -1.70
C ALA A 133 10.14 13.82 -2.06
N LEU A 134 10.96 14.89 -2.01
CA LEU A 134 10.52 16.24 -2.41
C LEU A 134 10.13 16.32 -3.89
N THR A 135 10.77 15.53 -4.76
CA THR A 135 10.42 15.42 -6.19
C THR A 135 9.36 14.35 -6.48
N LEU A 136 8.81 13.69 -5.45
CA LEU A 136 7.85 12.59 -5.55
C LEU A 136 8.36 11.33 -6.26
N ARG A 137 9.67 11.23 -6.53
CA ARG A 137 10.30 10.04 -7.13
C ARG A 137 10.52 8.91 -6.13
N TYR A 138 10.47 9.22 -4.83
CA TYR A 138 10.52 8.24 -3.75
C TYR A 138 9.27 8.35 -2.88
N GLN A 139 8.52 7.25 -2.80
CA GLN A 139 7.27 7.17 -2.07
C GLN A 139 7.28 5.87 -1.24
N PRO A 140 7.43 5.97 0.09
CA PRO A 140 7.34 4.81 0.97
C PRO A 140 5.97 4.12 0.89
N SER A 141 5.92 2.86 1.33
CA SER A 141 4.66 2.11 1.41
C SER A 141 3.60 2.91 2.18
N LEU A 142 2.33 2.79 1.77
CA LEU A 142 1.17 3.53 2.29
C LEU A 142 1.09 5.03 1.90
N LEU A 143 2.15 5.64 1.38
CA LEU A 143 2.20 7.08 1.10
C LEU A 143 1.95 7.45 -0.37
N ASN A 144 1.67 6.47 -1.22
CA ASN A 144 1.63 6.60 -2.69
C ASN A 144 0.38 7.32 -3.23
N ILE A 145 -0.71 7.38 -2.47
CA ILE A 145 -2.00 7.90 -2.99
C ILE A 145 -2.05 9.44 -3.08
N LEU A 146 -1.35 10.15 -2.18
CA LEU A 146 -1.31 11.62 -2.23
C LEU A 146 -0.45 12.13 -3.41
N PRO A 147 0.75 11.59 -3.69
CA PRO A 147 1.50 11.88 -4.91
C PRO A 147 0.69 11.65 -6.18
N LEU A 148 -0.01 10.51 -6.27
CA LEU A 148 -0.93 10.23 -7.38
C LEU A 148 -1.93 11.39 -7.53
N TYR A 149 -2.59 11.78 -6.44
CA TYR A 149 -3.62 12.83 -6.49
C TYR A 149 -3.04 14.21 -6.87
N VAL A 150 -1.81 14.54 -6.44
CA VAL A 150 -1.11 15.74 -6.90
C VAL A 150 -0.97 15.71 -8.42
N VAL A 151 -0.46 14.61 -8.99
CA VAL A 151 -0.26 14.47 -10.44
C VAL A 151 -1.59 14.50 -11.19
N LEU A 152 -2.62 13.79 -10.71
CA LEU A 152 -3.94 13.77 -11.33
C LEU A 152 -4.58 15.17 -11.38
N LEU A 153 -4.41 15.99 -10.33
CA LEU A 153 -4.88 17.38 -10.35
C LEU A 153 -4.09 18.24 -11.35
N LEU A 154 -2.77 18.03 -11.45
CA LEU A 154 -1.95 18.74 -12.43
C LEU A 154 -2.31 18.34 -13.87
N LEU A 155 -2.55 17.05 -14.14
CA LEU A 155 -3.08 16.55 -15.42
C LEU A 155 -4.50 17.06 -15.70
N PHE A 156 -5.27 17.34 -14.65
CA PHE A 156 -6.60 17.91 -14.80
C PHE A 156 -6.59 19.37 -15.29
N VAL A 157 -5.51 20.13 -15.03
CA VAL A 157 -5.39 21.53 -15.50
C VAL A 157 -5.55 21.65 -17.02
N PRO A 158 -4.76 20.94 -17.86
CA PRO A 158 -4.97 20.95 -19.31
C PRO A 158 -6.26 20.23 -19.75
N ALA A 159 -6.84 19.36 -18.90
CA ALA A 159 -8.12 18.72 -19.19
C ALA A 159 -9.34 19.63 -18.98
N LEU A 160 -9.23 20.70 -18.16
CA LEU A 160 -10.32 21.67 -17.91
C LEU A 160 -10.97 22.21 -19.21
N PRO A 161 -10.23 22.70 -20.22
CA PRO A 161 -10.83 23.13 -21.48
C PRO A 161 -11.52 22.01 -22.25
N LEU A 162 -11.01 20.78 -22.15
CA LEU A 162 -11.57 19.61 -22.82
C LEU A 162 -12.88 19.12 -22.20
N LEU A 163 -13.28 19.61 -21.01
CA LEU A 163 -14.59 19.32 -20.42
C LEU A 163 -15.77 19.80 -21.29
N ARG A 164 -15.53 20.76 -22.20
CA ARG A 164 -16.51 21.18 -23.24
C ARG A 164 -16.70 20.12 -24.33
N PHE A 165 -15.74 19.22 -24.48
CA PHE A 165 -15.72 18.14 -25.47
C PHE A 165 -15.60 16.78 -24.76
N PRO A 166 -16.61 16.37 -23.96
CA PRO A 166 -16.51 15.22 -23.07
C PRO A 166 -16.18 13.91 -23.80
N ARG A 167 -16.64 13.75 -25.05
CA ARG A 167 -16.33 12.57 -25.88
C ARG A 167 -14.86 12.52 -26.27
N LEU A 168 -14.27 13.66 -26.63
CA LEU A 168 -12.84 13.74 -26.96
C LEU A 168 -12.00 13.50 -25.70
N LEU A 169 -12.36 14.11 -24.57
CA LEU A 169 -11.66 13.89 -23.32
C LEU A 169 -11.73 12.43 -22.87
N ALA A 170 -12.89 11.79 -22.99
CA ALA A 170 -13.04 10.35 -22.72
C ALA A 170 -12.18 9.51 -23.67
N ALA A 171 -12.19 9.79 -24.97
CA ALA A 171 -11.38 9.08 -25.95
C ALA A 171 -9.88 9.21 -25.64
N LEU A 172 -9.39 10.42 -25.35
CA LEU A 172 -7.99 10.65 -24.97
C LEU A 172 -7.61 9.90 -23.69
N SER A 173 -8.49 9.95 -22.68
CA SER A 173 -8.28 9.26 -21.40
C SER A 173 -8.24 7.74 -21.56
N VAL A 174 -9.16 7.16 -22.34
CA VAL A 174 -9.18 5.72 -22.64
C VAL A 174 -7.98 5.31 -23.50
N SER A 175 -7.60 6.10 -24.52
CA SER A 175 -6.44 5.80 -25.36
C SER A 175 -5.13 5.81 -24.56
N LEU A 176 -4.96 6.77 -23.64
CA LEU A 176 -3.81 6.80 -22.74
C LEU A 176 -3.78 5.58 -21.82
N TYR A 177 -4.93 5.21 -21.25
CA TYR A 177 -5.06 3.99 -20.44
C TYR A 177 -4.68 2.74 -21.24
N LEU A 178 -5.21 2.56 -22.45
CA LEU A 178 -4.89 1.40 -23.30
C LEU A 178 -3.42 1.38 -23.72
N ALA A 179 -2.81 2.55 -23.96
CA ALA A 179 -1.38 2.64 -24.23
C ALA A 179 -0.53 2.13 -23.05
N VAL A 180 -0.91 2.46 -21.81
CA VAL A 180 -0.27 1.90 -20.61
C VAL A 180 -0.44 0.39 -20.55
N GLN A 181 -1.64 -0.14 -20.76
CA GLN A 181 -1.90 -1.58 -20.72
C GLN A 181 -1.04 -2.37 -21.73
N VAL A 182 -0.75 -1.78 -22.90
CA VAL A 182 0.08 -2.42 -23.93
C VAL A 182 1.59 -2.26 -23.66
N SER A 183 2.01 -1.09 -23.19
CA SER A 183 3.45 -0.76 -23.07
C SER A 183 4.05 -0.97 -21.70
N GLY A 184 3.22 -1.08 -20.65
CA GLY A 184 3.67 -1.02 -19.25
C GLY A 184 4.26 0.34 -18.86
N PHE A 185 3.99 1.40 -19.64
CA PHE A 185 4.55 2.72 -19.39
C PHE A 185 4.12 3.26 -18.02
N ASN A 186 5.10 3.67 -17.21
CA ASN A 186 4.90 4.16 -15.86
C ASN A 186 5.89 5.31 -15.57
N LEU A 187 5.54 6.19 -14.63
CA LEU A 187 6.48 7.17 -14.11
C LEU A 187 7.65 6.49 -13.38
N PRO A 188 8.90 6.95 -13.59
CA PRO A 188 10.05 6.38 -12.91
C PRO A 188 10.05 6.72 -11.42
N SER A 189 10.39 5.72 -10.61
CA SER A 189 10.71 5.87 -9.18
C SER A 189 12.23 5.80 -8.99
N TRP A 190 12.73 6.40 -7.91
CA TRP A 190 14.15 6.35 -7.55
C TRP A 190 14.60 4.93 -7.13
N THR A 191 13.72 4.17 -6.48
CA THR A 191 14.00 2.82 -5.98
C THR A 191 13.71 1.70 -6.99
N GLY A 192 13.39 2.04 -8.25
CA GLY A 192 13.00 1.07 -9.28
C GLY A 192 11.53 0.63 -9.21
N GLY A 193 11.05 -0.07 -10.24
CA GLY A 193 9.68 -0.58 -10.34
C GLY A 193 8.61 0.44 -10.77
N GLY A 194 8.96 1.73 -10.92
CA GLY A 194 8.01 2.78 -11.28
C GLY A 194 7.11 3.21 -10.11
N TRP A 195 6.09 4.02 -10.39
CA TRP A 195 5.13 4.44 -9.38
C TRP A 195 4.13 3.32 -9.08
N PHE A 196 3.86 3.05 -7.80
CA PHE A 196 2.88 2.05 -7.39
C PHE A 196 1.45 2.36 -7.87
N PHE A 197 1.11 3.63 -8.03
CA PHE A 197 -0.10 4.03 -8.73
C PHE A 197 0.32 4.81 -9.95
N ASP A 198 0.25 4.19 -11.13
CA ASP A 198 0.62 4.86 -12.37
C ASP A 198 -0.41 5.96 -12.70
N PRO A 199 -0.04 7.25 -12.69
CA PRO A 199 -0.98 8.32 -12.97
C PRO A 199 -1.56 8.27 -14.39
N PHE A 200 -0.88 7.64 -15.34
CA PHE A 200 -1.36 7.53 -16.73
C PHE A 200 -2.50 6.52 -16.88
N ALA A 201 -2.50 5.45 -16.08
CA ALA A 201 -3.65 4.56 -15.98
C ALA A 201 -4.75 5.12 -15.08
N TRP A 202 -4.40 5.55 -13.87
CA TRP A 202 -5.36 5.95 -12.83
C TRP A 202 -6.12 7.24 -13.17
N GLN A 203 -5.62 8.06 -14.11
CA GLN A 203 -6.38 9.19 -14.64
C GLN A 203 -7.71 8.78 -15.29
N LEU A 204 -7.87 7.52 -15.74
CA LEU A 204 -9.14 7.02 -16.27
C LEU A 204 -10.30 7.22 -15.30
N LEU A 205 -10.11 6.83 -14.02
CA LEU A 205 -11.13 6.97 -12.99
C LEU A 205 -11.39 8.43 -12.64
N PHE A 206 -10.32 9.22 -12.55
CA PHE A 206 -10.39 10.63 -12.20
C PHE A 206 -11.11 11.45 -13.28
N VAL A 207 -10.70 11.30 -14.53
CA VAL A 207 -11.31 11.96 -15.69
C VAL A 207 -12.74 11.48 -15.90
N GLY A 208 -13.01 10.17 -15.77
CA GLY A 208 -14.35 9.61 -15.81
C GLY A 208 -15.28 10.24 -14.77
N GLY A 209 -14.82 10.35 -13.52
CA GLY A 209 -15.55 11.06 -12.46
C GLY A 209 -15.82 12.53 -12.82
N ALA A 210 -14.81 13.26 -13.32
CA ALA A 210 -14.95 14.67 -13.69
C ALA A 210 -15.93 14.90 -14.86
N ILE A 211 -15.94 14.01 -15.85
CA ILE A 211 -16.92 14.01 -16.95
C ILE A 211 -18.32 13.78 -16.39
N LEU A 212 -18.52 12.76 -15.55
CA LEU A 212 -19.83 12.46 -14.95
C LEU A 212 -20.39 13.62 -14.11
N ALA A 213 -19.52 14.37 -13.43
CA ALA A 213 -19.92 15.53 -12.63
C ALA A 213 -20.37 16.75 -13.47
N THR A 214 -19.77 16.92 -14.64
CA THR A 214 -20.01 18.07 -15.52
C THR A 214 -21.05 17.77 -16.61
N ASN A 215 -21.16 16.51 -17.01
CA ASN A 215 -22.04 16.00 -18.06
C ASN A 215 -22.80 14.78 -17.50
N PRO A 216 -23.77 15.01 -16.58
CA PRO A 216 -24.51 13.93 -15.97
C PRO A 216 -25.28 13.13 -17.02
N ILE A 217 -25.14 11.80 -16.98
CA ILE A 217 -25.82 10.89 -17.90
C ILE A 217 -27.25 10.67 -17.40
N THR A 218 -28.23 10.82 -18.30
CA THR A 218 -29.62 10.43 -18.01
C THR A 218 -29.71 8.90 -18.01
N VAL A 219 -30.00 8.32 -16.85
CA VAL A 219 -30.21 6.87 -16.73
C VAL A 219 -31.50 6.50 -17.49
N PRO A 220 -31.46 5.52 -18.42
CA PRO A 220 -32.66 5.05 -19.10
C PRO A 220 -33.73 4.58 -18.12
N ALA A 221 -35.02 4.71 -18.46
CA ALA A 221 -36.12 4.31 -17.57
C ALA A 221 -36.10 2.82 -17.20
N ARG A 222 -35.56 1.96 -18.07
CA ARG A 222 -35.47 0.49 -17.87
C ARG A 222 -34.11 -0.02 -18.34
N PRO A 223 -33.02 0.23 -17.60
CA PRO A 223 -31.67 -0.11 -18.04
C PRO A 223 -31.31 -1.57 -17.71
N ARG A 224 -32.22 -2.52 -18.03
CA ARG A 224 -32.11 -3.94 -17.62
C ARG A 224 -30.79 -4.58 -18.03
N LEU A 225 -30.29 -4.26 -19.23
CA LEU A 225 -29.02 -4.79 -19.72
C LEU A 225 -27.84 -4.34 -18.85
N LEU A 226 -27.81 -3.07 -18.44
CA LEU A 226 -26.76 -2.54 -17.57
C LEU A 226 -26.89 -3.08 -16.15
N ASP A 227 -28.12 -3.24 -15.64
CA ASP A 227 -28.37 -3.87 -14.35
C ASP A 227 -27.86 -5.31 -14.31
N VAL A 228 -28.17 -6.10 -15.35
CA VAL A 228 -27.69 -7.48 -15.49
C VAL A 228 -26.17 -7.52 -15.65
N ALA A 229 -25.60 -6.66 -16.51
CA ALA A 229 -24.15 -6.60 -16.69
C ALA A 229 -23.41 -6.26 -15.40
N ALA A 230 -23.88 -5.25 -14.65
CA ALA A 230 -23.29 -4.89 -13.36
C ALA A 230 -23.42 -6.03 -12.34
N ALA A 231 -24.58 -6.69 -12.26
CA ALA A 231 -24.79 -7.84 -11.39
C ALA A 231 -23.86 -9.02 -11.74
N LEU A 232 -23.66 -9.30 -13.03
CA LEU A 232 -22.76 -10.35 -13.50
C LEU A 232 -21.30 -10.02 -13.16
N VAL A 233 -20.85 -8.78 -13.33
CA VAL A 233 -19.48 -8.36 -12.95
C VAL A 233 -19.27 -8.50 -11.45
N ILE A 234 -20.23 -8.08 -10.62
CA ILE A 234 -20.15 -8.22 -9.16
C ILE A 234 -20.13 -9.70 -8.76
N ALA A 235 -21.02 -10.53 -9.34
CA ALA A 235 -21.07 -11.96 -9.08
C ALA A 235 -19.77 -12.67 -9.51
N PHE A 236 -19.21 -12.28 -10.65
CA PHE A 236 -17.92 -12.78 -11.13
C PHE A 236 -16.80 -12.41 -10.16
N GLY A 237 -16.74 -11.16 -9.69
CA GLY A 237 -15.74 -10.73 -8.72
C GLY A 237 -15.82 -11.51 -7.40
N LEU A 238 -17.02 -11.72 -6.87
CA LEU A 238 -17.23 -12.56 -5.69
C LEU A 238 -16.78 -14.01 -5.93
N ALA A 239 -17.08 -14.57 -7.11
CA ALA A 239 -16.63 -15.92 -7.46
C ALA A 239 -15.10 -16.01 -7.50
N VAL A 240 -14.42 -15.04 -8.11
CA VAL A 240 -12.94 -15.00 -8.13
C VAL A 240 -12.38 -14.92 -6.70
N ILE A 241 -12.88 -13.99 -5.89
CA ILE A 241 -12.38 -13.81 -4.52
C ILE A 241 -12.58 -15.07 -3.67
N TYR A 242 -13.78 -15.66 -3.66
CA TYR A 242 -14.07 -16.78 -2.75
C TYR A 242 -13.68 -18.15 -3.30
N LEU A 243 -13.68 -18.34 -4.61
CA LEU A 243 -13.41 -19.64 -5.24
C LEU A 243 -12.00 -19.73 -5.82
N VAL A 244 -11.32 -18.62 -6.12
CA VAL A 244 -9.95 -18.63 -6.64
C VAL A 244 -8.98 -18.18 -5.56
N TRP A 245 -9.19 -17.00 -4.96
CA TRP A 245 -8.25 -16.46 -3.95
C TRP A 245 -8.44 -17.12 -2.57
N GLY A 246 -9.68 -17.39 -2.17
CA GLY A 246 -10.04 -17.96 -0.87
C GLY A 246 -9.78 -19.47 -0.74
N ARG A 247 -9.50 -20.17 -1.85
CA ARG A 247 -9.27 -21.62 -1.88
C ARG A 247 -8.15 -21.95 -2.85
N ALA A 248 -6.93 -22.08 -2.34
CA ALA A 248 -5.77 -22.46 -3.15
C ALA A 248 -5.97 -23.78 -3.92
N GLU A 249 -6.80 -24.68 -3.39
CA GLU A 249 -7.03 -26.02 -3.96
C GLU A 249 -8.00 -26.05 -5.14
N THR A 250 -8.87 -25.05 -5.31
CA THR A 250 -9.78 -24.98 -6.46
C THR A 250 -9.13 -24.37 -7.69
N GLY A 251 -7.98 -23.70 -7.55
CA GLY A 251 -7.16 -23.25 -8.68
C GLY A 251 -6.73 -24.39 -9.60
N PHE A 252 -6.55 -25.61 -9.06
CA PHE A 252 -6.15 -26.79 -9.83
C PHE A 252 -7.18 -27.28 -10.86
N LEU A 253 -8.43 -26.78 -10.81
CA LEU A 253 -9.49 -27.15 -11.77
C LEU A 253 -9.51 -26.27 -13.03
N LEU A 254 -8.78 -25.15 -13.03
CA LEU A 254 -8.72 -24.22 -14.15
C LEU A 254 -7.39 -24.38 -14.91
N PRO A 255 -7.36 -24.11 -16.23
CA PRO A 255 -6.10 -24.05 -16.98
C PRO A 255 -5.15 -23.02 -16.35
N LEU A 256 -3.87 -23.38 -16.19
CA LEU A 256 -2.85 -22.52 -15.57
C LEU A 256 -2.82 -21.07 -16.08
N PRO A 257 -2.96 -20.78 -17.39
CA PRO A 257 -3.00 -19.40 -17.88
C PRO A 257 -4.20 -18.60 -17.33
N VAL A 258 -5.35 -19.26 -17.13
CA VAL A 258 -6.55 -18.64 -16.57
C VAL A 258 -6.38 -18.38 -15.08
N VAL A 259 -5.80 -19.35 -14.35
CA VAL A 259 -5.47 -19.16 -12.93
C VAL A 259 -4.49 -18.02 -12.76
N HIS A 260 -3.42 -18.00 -13.56
CA HIS A 260 -2.41 -16.95 -13.51
C HIS A 260 -3.03 -15.57 -13.76
N TRP A 261 -3.87 -15.43 -14.79
CA TRP A 261 -4.55 -14.16 -15.08
C TRP A 261 -5.53 -13.73 -13.99
N LEU A 262 -6.27 -14.68 -13.38
CA LEU A 262 -7.22 -14.37 -12.29
C LEU A 262 -6.56 -14.11 -10.94
N LEU A 263 -5.36 -14.65 -10.71
CA LEU A 263 -4.54 -14.35 -9.54
C LEU A 263 -3.77 -13.04 -9.72
N TYR A 264 -3.30 -12.77 -10.92
CA TYR A 264 -2.47 -11.61 -11.24
C TYR A 264 -3.31 -10.43 -11.72
N MET A 265 -3.94 -9.73 -10.78
CA MET A 265 -4.68 -8.50 -11.04
C MET A 265 -3.86 -7.27 -10.67
N ASP A 266 -3.23 -6.66 -11.66
CA ASP A 266 -2.32 -5.54 -11.42
C ASP A 266 -3.06 -4.29 -10.92
N LYS A 267 -2.69 -3.85 -9.72
CA LYS A 267 -3.18 -2.60 -9.13
C LYS A 267 -2.41 -1.40 -9.68
N THR A 268 -1.16 -1.59 -10.10
CA THR A 268 -0.25 -0.52 -10.50
C THR A 268 -0.78 0.22 -11.72
N THR A 269 -1.08 -0.53 -12.77
CA THR A 269 -1.62 -0.02 -14.04
C THR A 269 -3.15 -0.05 -14.10
N LEU A 270 -3.84 -0.34 -12.99
CA LEU A 270 -5.31 -0.40 -12.91
C LEU A 270 -5.89 -1.41 -13.91
N ASP A 271 -5.75 -2.71 -13.60
CA ASP A 271 -6.23 -3.80 -14.45
C ASP A 271 -7.70 -3.62 -14.91
N PRO A 272 -8.05 -3.99 -16.17
CA PRO A 272 -9.39 -3.82 -16.72
C PRO A 272 -10.51 -4.42 -15.87
N LEU A 273 -10.28 -5.52 -15.15
CA LEU A 273 -11.25 -6.11 -14.23
C LEU A 273 -11.52 -5.20 -13.03
N ARG A 274 -10.51 -4.47 -12.55
CA ARG A 274 -10.68 -3.44 -11.49
C ARG A 274 -11.57 -2.32 -12.01
N VAL A 275 -11.35 -1.86 -13.25
CA VAL A 275 -12.17 -0.83 -13.92
C VAL A 275 -13.62 -1.29 -14.07
N ALA A 276 -13.83 -2.51 -14.55
CA ALA A 276 -15.17 -3.10 -14.69
C ALA A 276 -15.87 -3.21 -13.34
N SER A 277 -15.15 -3.67 -12.30
CA SER A 277 -15.66 -3.81 -10.94
C SER A 277 -16.11 -2.47 -10.36
N ILE A 278 -15.27 -1.43 -10.40
CA ILE A 278 -15.66 -0.11 -9.88
C ILE A 278 -16.80 0.52 -10.69
N ALA A 279 -16.85 0.30 -12.01
CA ALA A 279 -17.96 0.77 -12.84
C ALA A 279 -19.28 0.07 -12.50
N ALA A 280 -19.27 -1.25 -12.25
CA ALA A 280 -20.43 -2.01 -11.82
C ALA A 280 -20.94 -1.56 -10.44
N LEU A 281 -20.04 -1.31 -9.50
CA LEU A 281 -20.39 -0.78 -8.17
C LEU A 281 -20.95 0.64 -8.26
N LEU A 282 -20.33 1.52 -9.06
CA LEU A 282 -20.85 2.86 -9.30
C LEU A 282 -22.27 2.80 -9.87
N TRP A 283 -22.49 1.93 -10.86
CA TRP A 283 -23.81 1.72 -11.45
C TRP A 283 -24.83 1.27 -10.40
N ALA A 284 -24.48 0.27 -9.58
CA ALA A 284 -25.33 -0.21 -8.50
C ALA A 284 -25.68 0.90 -7.50
N VAL A 285 -24.69 1.72 -7.09
CA VAL A 285 -24.92 2.86 -6.18
C VAL A 285 -25.86 3.89 -6.80
N VAL A 286 -25.67 4.26 -8.07
CA VAL A 286 -26.53 5.22 -8.78
C VAL A 286 -27.96 4.70 -8.90
N ARG A 287 -28.15 3.39 -9.10
CA ARG A 287 -29.46 2.74 -9.22
C ARG A 287 -30.17 2.58 -7.87
N LEU A 288 -29.45 2.23 -6.81
CA LEU A 288 -30.00 1.82 -5.52
C LEU A 288 -30.05 2.94 -4.48
N VAL A 289 -29.24 3.99 -4.62
CA VAL A 289 -29.15 5.11 -3.66
C VAL A 289 -29.55 6.42 -4.34
N PRO A 290 -30.84 6.83 -4.24
CA PRO A 290 -31.29 8.13 -4.71
C PRO A 290 -30.51 9.29 -4.07
N ALA A 291 -30.36 10.40 -4.78
CA ALA A 291 -29.67 11.60 -4.26
C ALA A 291 -30.31 12.14 -2.97
N GLU A 292 -31.63 12.02 -2.85
CA GLU A 292 -32.42 12.47 -1.69
C GLU A 292 -32.68 11.37 -0.66
N ALA A 293 -31.90 10.28 -0.68
CA ALA A 293 -32.10 9.18 0.25
C ALA A 293 -32.03 9.66 1.72
N GLY A 294 -33.17 9.64 2.41
CA GLY A 294 -33.32 10.22 3.76
C GLY A 294 -32.40 9.60 4.81
N TRP A 295 -31.99 8.35 4.61
CA TRP A 295 -31.07 7.65 5.52
C TRP A 295 -29.67 8.26 5.56
N LEU A 296 -29.23 8.98 4.53
CA LEU A 296 -27.96 9.72 4.53
C LEU A 296 -27.92 10.83 5.58
N ARG A 297 -29.08 11.26 6.09
CA ARG A 297 -29.21 12.28 7.13
C ARG A 297 -29.35 11.67 8.53
N TRP A 298 -29.47 10.35 8.65
CA TRP A 298 -29.60 9.65 9.94
C TRP A 298 -28.34 9.83 10.80
N ARG A 299 -28.51 9.82 12.12
CA ARG A 299 -27.43 10.03 13.10
C ARG A 299 -26.28 9.04 12.94
N VAL A 300 -26.57 7.81 12.49
CA VAL A 300 -25.56 6.77 12.24
C VAL A 300 -24.74 6.99 10.97
N ALA A 301 -25.30 7.68 9.96
CA ALA A 301 -24.59 8.01 8.71
C ALA A 301 -23.74 9.29 8.85
N GLN A 302 -24.12 10.20 9.77
CA GLN A 302 -23.47 11.50 9.96
C GLN A 302 -21.95 11.42 10.21
N PRO A 303 -21.40 10.48 11.02
CA PRO A 303 -19.97 10.34 11.19
C PRO A 303 -19.24 10.10 9.86
N LEU A 304 -19.74 9.18 9.03
CA LEU A 304 -19.15 8.88 7.72
C LEU A 304 -19.26 10.08 6.77
N VAL A 305 -20.43 10.72 6.71
CA VAL A 305 -20.62 11.94 5.91
C VAL A 305 -19.63 13.03 6.33
N LEU A 306 -19.47 13.25 7.63
CA LEU A 306 -18.56 14.26 8.16
C LEU A 306 -17.10 13.95 7.80
N MET A 307 -16.69 12.69 7.94
CA MET A 307 -15.37 12.21 7.52
C MET A 307 -15.14 12.48 6.02
N GLY A 308 -16.12 12.19 5.16
CA GLY A 308 -16.02 12.44 3.73
C GLY A 308 -15.99 13.92 3.33
N GLN A 309 -16.65 14.80 4.10
CA GLN A 309 -16.57 16.26 3.92
C GLN A 309 -15.18 16.82 4.26
N HIS A 310 -14.46 16.15 5.17
CA HIS A 310 -13.14 16.52 5.66
C HIS A 310 -12.09 15.45 5.38
N SER A 311 -12.11 14.88 4.17
CA SER A 311 -11.37 13.66 3.86
C SER A 311 -9.85 13.75 3.99
N LEU A 312 -9.23 14.89 3.64
CA LEU A 312 -7.76 15.03 3.70
C LEU A 312 -7.19 14.88 5.12
N PRO A 313 -7.59 15.68 6.13
CA PRO A 313 -7.07 15.50 7.48
C PRO A 313 -7.44 14.14 8.08
N VAL A 314 -8.64 13.61 7.77
CA VAL A 314 -9.07 12.29 8.23
C VAL A 314 -8.21 11.18 7.62
N PHE A 315 -7.86 11.28 6.34
CA PHE A 315 -6.94 10.35 5.67
C PHE A 315 -5.56 10.37 6.33
N CYS A 316 -4.94 11.55 6.49
CA CYS A 316 -3.62 11.68 7.09
C CYS A 316 -3.58 11.07 8.51
N TRP A 317 -4.60 11.34 9.32
CA TRP A 317 -4.72 10.75 10.66
C TRP A 317 -5.02 9.26 10.64
N GLY A 318 -5.83 8.79 9.70
CA GLY A 318 -6.13 7.36 9.52
C GLY A 318 -4.89 6.54 9.25
N ILE A 319 -3.97 7.01 8.39
CA ILE A 319 -2.69 6.34 8.15
C ILE A 319 -1.84 6.27 9.43
N PHE A 320 -1.73 7.39 10.15
CA PHE A 320 -0.94 7.47 11.38
C PHE A 320 -1.46 6.52 12.47
N ILE A 321 -2.76 6.55 12.74
CA ILE A 321 -3.40 5.70 13.77
C ILE A 321 -3.49 4.25 13.31
N GLY A 322 -3.64 4.00 12.01
CA GLY A 322 -3.64 2.65 11.44
C GLY A 322 -2.34 1.91 11.77
N PHE A 323 -1.19 2.60 11.67
CA PHE A 323 0.08 2.02 12.07
C PHE A 323 0.13 1.64 13.56
N PHE A 324 -0.36 2.50 14.46
CA PHE A 324 -0.49 2.12 15.88
C PHE A 324 -1.46 0.94 16.09
N GLY A 325 -2.55 0.90 15.33
CA GLY A 325 -3.50 -0.21 15.36
C GLY A 325 -2.85 -1.53 14.98
N ARG A 326 -2.04 -1.55 13.92
CA ARG A 326 -1.20 -2.68 13.53
C ARG A 326 -0.32 -3.12 14.70
N MET A 327 0.42 -2.19 15.28
CA MET A 327 1.34 -2.50 16.37
C MET A 327 0.62 -3.07 17.59
N ALA A 328 -0.54 -2.52 17.94
CA ALA A 328 -1.34 -3.00 19.06
C ALA A 328 -1.79 -4.46 18.86
N LEU A 329 -2.17 -4.84 17.63
CA LEU A 329 -2.54 -6.21 17.30
C LEU A 329 -1.33 -7.16 17.20
N GLU A 330 -0.17 -6.68 16.77
CA GLU A 330 1.07 -7.46 16.78
C GLU A 330 1.55 -7.71 18.22
N TRP A 331 1.42 -6.71 19.11
CA TRP A 331 1.76 -6.83 20.52
C TRP A 331 0.85 -7.82 21.25
N ARG A 332 -0.47 -7.68 21.06
CA ARG A 332 -1.45 -8.57 21.67
C ARG A 332 -2.63 -8.77 20.74
N TYR A 333 -2.61 -9.89 20.02
CA TYR A 333 -3.74 -10.30 19.22
C TYR A 333 -4.88 -10.82 20.10
N GLY A 334 -6.11 -10.36 19.84
CA GLY A 334 -7.30 -10.83 20.55
C GLY A 334 -8.51 -9.90 20.37
N ALA A 335 -9.70 -10.41 20.69
CA ALA A 335 -10.96 -9.70 20.46
C ALA A 335 -11.02 -8.32 21.14
N LEU A 336 -10.53 -8.21 22.38
CA LEU A 336 -10.48 -6.94 23.09
C LEU A 336 -9.60 -5.92 22.36
N MET A 337 -8.40 -6.32 21.92
CA MET A 337 -7.49 -5.41 21.23
C MET A 337 -8.09 -4.95 19.89
N GLN A 338 -8.74 -5.86 19.15
CA GLN A 338 -9.45 -5.49 17.92
C GLN A 338 -10.57 -4.48 18.17
N VAL A 339 -11.38 -4.66 19.22
CA VAL A 339 -12.41 -3.68 19.59
C VAL A 339 -11.79 -2.33 19.94
N LEU A 340 -10.71 -2.32 20.73
CA LEU A 340 -10.03 -1.09 21.14
C LEU A 340 -9.44 -0.34 19.94
N VAL A 341 -8.74 -1.05 19.05
CA VAL A 341 -8.15 -0.48 17.83
C VAL A 341 -9.24 0.12 16.95
N ASN A 342 -10.30 -0.63 16.65
CA ASN A 342 -11.37 -0.15 15.76
C ASN A 342 -12.20 0.98 16.37
N ALA A 343 -12.63 0.85 17.63
CA ALA A 343 -13.43 1.88 18.29
C ALA A 343 -12.60 3.15 18.52
N GLY A 344 -11.35 3.01 18.94
CA GLY A 344 -10.41 4.12 19.11
C GLY A 344 -10.09 4.81 17.80
N GLY A 345 -9.79 4.05 16.74
CA GLY A 345 -9.57 4.56 15.39
C GLY A 345 -10.76 5.31 14.83
N ALA A 346 -11.96 4.73 14.90
CA ALA A 346 -13.20 5.37 14.47
C ALA A 346 -13.44 6.68 15.23
N ALA A 347 -13.33 6.65 16.57
CA ALA A 347 -13.52 7.84 17.40
C ALA A 347 -12.52 8.95 17.04
N ALA A 348 -11.25 8.61 16.83
CA ALA A 348 -10.22 9.57 16.46
C ALA A 348 -10.45 10.16 15.07
N MET A 349 -10.80 9.35 14.06
CA MET A 349 -11.12 9.82 12.72
C MET A 349 -12.33 10.78 12.73
N VAL A 350 -13.37 10.45 13.49
CA VAL A 350 -14.55 11.33 13.67
C VAL A 350 -14.18 12.61 14.42
N ALA A 351 -13.35 12.52 15.46
CA ALA A 351 -12.88 13.69 16.20
C ALA A 351 -12.09 14.66 15.31
N VAL A 352 -11.18 14.14 14.47
CA VAL A 352 -10.45 14.94 13.49
C VAL A 352 -11.41 15.61 12.50
N ALA A 353 -12.43 14.90 12.03
CA ALA A 353 -13.44 15.45 11.14
C ALA A 353 -14.25 16.57 11.82
N LEU A 354 -14.61 16.40 13.11
CA LEU A 354 -15.32 17.40 13.92
C LEU A 354 -14.47 18.67 14.12
N VAL A 355 -13.20 18.52 14.46
CA VAL A 355 -12.26 19.64 14.62
C VAL A 355 -12.11 20.40 13.30
N ALA A 356 -11.91 19.68 12.19
CA ALA A 356 -11.81 20.28 10.86
C ALA A 356 -13.10 21.02 10.46
N ALA A 357 -14.27 20.48 10.80
CA ALA A 357 -15.56 21.12 10.57
C ALA A 357 -15.72 22.39 11.42
N TRP A 358 -15.35 22.34 12.70
CA TRP A 358 -15.40 23.47 13.62
C TRP A 358 -14.53 24.64 13.17
N TYR A 359 -13.26 24.40 12.83
CA TYR A 359 -12.38 25.44 12.28
C TYR A 359 -12.91 26.00 10.94
N GLY A 360 -13.44 25.11 10.09
CA GLY A 360 -14.02 25.51 8.81
C GLY A 360 -15.28 26.36 8.93
N ALA A 361 -16.00 26.30 10.06
CA ALA A 361 -17.15 27.16 10.36
C ALA A 361 -16.70 28.53 10.90
N HIS A 362 -15.75 28.55 11.84
CA HIS A 362 -15.27 29.79 12.47
C HIS A 362 -14.38 30.64 11.55
N GLY A 363 -13.63 30.03 10.63
CA GLY A 363 -12.81 30.75 9.65
C GLY A 363 -13.61 31.45 8.53
N ARG A 364 -14.92 31.19 8.40
CA ARG A 364 -15.80 31.84 7.42
C ARG A 364 -16.73 32.90 8.05
N GLY A 365 -16.84 32.94 9.38
CA GLY A 365 -17.67 33.90 10.13
C GLY A 365 -17.08 35.31 10.24
N ALA A 366 -15.83 35.53 9.82
CA ALA A 366 -15.16 36.83 9.87
C ALA A 366 -15.05 37.50 8.48
N ARG A 367 -16.12 37.43 7.68
CA ARG A 367 -16.27 38.32 6.52
C ARG A 367 -17.49 39.20 6.78
N PRO A 368 -17.32 40.45 7.25
CA PRO A 368 -18.41 41.42 7.25
C PRO A 368 -19.00 41.45 5.84
N ALA A 369 -20.33 41.45 5.73
CA ALA A 369 -21.00 41.72 4.47
C ALA A 369 -20.46 43.05 3.93
N ALA A 370 -19.80 43.01 2.77
CA ALA A 370 -19.29 44.22 2.13
C ALA A 370 -20.50 45.07 1.67
N PRO A 371 -20.59 46.35 2.06
CA PRO A 371 -21.49 47.31 1.42
C PRO A 371 -21.08 47.52 -0.05
N ALA A 372 -22.04 47.96 -0.86
CA ALA A 372 -21.89 48.21 -2.30
C ALA A 372 -20.72 49.15 -2.66
N ALA A 373 -20.20 48.95 -3.88
CA ALA A 373 -18.96 49.49 -4.42
C ALA A 373 -18.73 51.01 -4.31
N THR A 374 -17.48 51.42 -4.03
CA THR A 374 -16.72 52.49 -4.73
C THR A 374 -15.20 52.43 -4.40
N ALA A 375 -14.35 52.52 -5.45
CA ALA A 375 -12.91 52.92 -5.48
C ALA A 375 -11.78 51.97 -4.94
N PRO A 376 -10.50 52.12 -5.41
CA PRO A 376 -9.50 51.04 -5.63
C PRO A 376 -8.55 50.73 -4.43
N PRO A 377 -7.70 49.68 -4.50
CA PRO A 377 -7.25 48.93 -3.32
C PRO A 377 -5.96 49.47 -2.69
N THR A 378 -5.92 49.48 -1.36
CA THR A 378 -4.67 49.44 -0.58
C THR A 378 -4.33 47.99 -0.23
N VAL A 379 -3.10 47.61 -0.58
CA VAL A 379 -2.53 46.28 -0.36
C VAL A 379 -2.24 46.10 1.14
N ALA A 380 -2.85 45.09 1.76
CA ALA A 380 -2.49 44.60 3.09
C ALA A 380 -2.11 43.10 3.02
N PRO A 381 -1.18 42.62 3.87
CA PRO A 381 -0.31 41.51 3.51
C PRO A 381 -0.92 40.12 3.75
N VAL A 382 -0.41 39.18 2.97
CA VAL A 382 -0.77 37.75 2.86
C VAL A 382 -0.51 36.92 4.15
N ALA A 383 0.06 37.53 5.19
CA ALA A 383 0.54 36.84 6.40
C ALA A 383 -0.56 36.24 7.30
N ALA A 384 -1.73 36.89 7.43
CA ALA A 384 -2.75 36.48 8.39
C ALA A 384 -3.48 35.16 8.04
N ARG A 385 -3.41 34.71 6.77
CA ARG A 385 -4.04 33.44 6.32
C ARG A 385 -3.15 32.21 6.53
N ALA A 386 -1.84 32.40 6.76
CA ALA A 386 -0.88 31.33 7.00
C ALA A 386 -0.89 30.88 8.48
N GLU A 387 -0.99 31.82 9.42
CA GLU A 387 -0.97 31.54 10.87
C GLU A 387 -2.15 30.70 11.36
N ALA A 388 -3.34 30.88 10.78
CA ALA A 388 -4.53 30.12 11.17
C ALA A 388 -4.47 28.64 10.73
N ARG A 389 -3.72 28.32 9.66
CA ARG A 389 -3.50 26.95 9.19
C ARG A 389 -2.36 26.26 9.96
N ALA A 390 -1.33 27.02 10.35
CA ALA A 390 -0.23 26.54 11.18
C ALA A 390 -0.69 26.16 12.61
N LYS A 391 -1.70 26.86 13.16
CA LYS A 391 -2.27 26.56 14.49
C LYS A 391 -3.11 25.28 14.53
N ALA A 392 -3.79 24.93 13.44
CA ALA A 392 -4.51 23.65 13.33
C ALA A 392 -3.54 22.45 13.22
N LEU A 393 -2.37 22.65 12.61
CA LEU A 393 -1.31 21.64 12.51
C LEU A 393 -0.61 21.42 13.86
N SER A 394 -0.43 22.48 14.66
CA SER A 394 0.22 22.40 15.98
C SER A 394 -0.69 21.82 17.07
N LEU A 395 -2.01 21.99 16.99
CA LEU A 395 -2.94 21.30 17.90
C LEU A 395 -3.05 19.79 17.58
N ALA A 396 -2.94 19.41 16.29
CA ALA A 396 -2.83 18.01 15.88
C ALA A 396 -1.49 17.39 16.34
N LEU A 397 -0.40 18.17 16.32
CA LEU A 397 0.91 17.75 16.82
C LEU A 397 0.92 17.57 18.35
N ALA A 398 0.25 18.45 19.10
CA ALA A 398 0.12 18.34 20.55
C ALA A 398 -0.69 17.09 20.99
N LEU A 399 -1.69 16.69 20.19
CA LEU A 399 -2.45 15.45 20.45
C LEU A 399 -1.66 14.18 20.08
N ALA A 400 -0.76 14.26 19.08
CA ALA A 400 0.14 13.17 18.71
C ALA A 400 1.27 12.96 19.74
N ILE A 401 1.69 14.01 20.44
CA ILE A 401 2.72 13.94 21.49
C ILE A 401 2.12 13.48 22.83
N GLY A 402 0.84 13.78 23.10
CA GLY A 402 0.17 13.47 24.38
C GLY A 402 -0.18 12.01 24.65
N LEU A 403 0.03 11.09 23.70
CA LEU A 403 -0.26 9.65 23.86
C LEU A 403 1.00 8.77 23.99
N VAL A 404 2.19 9.37 24.12
CA VAL A 404 3.41 8.65 24.51
C VAL A 404 3.44 8.50 26.03
N GLY A 405 2.50 7.72 26.55
CA GLY A 405 2.56 7.21 27.91
C GLY A 405 3.55 6.04 27.96
N SER A 406 4.79 6.32 28.32
CA SER A 406 5.86 5.35 28.53
C SER A 406 5.44 4.31 29.58
N SER A 407 5.09 3.10 29.14
CA SER A 407 5.14 1.92 30.00
C SER A 407 6.39 1.13 29.63
N PRO A 408 7.28 0.80 30.59
CA PRO A 408 8.40 -0.09 30.30
C PRO A 408 7.82 -1.47 29.96
N ALA A 409 8.13 -1.93 28.76
CA ALA A 409 7.80 -3.27 28.30
C ALA A 409 8.48 -4.31 29.20
N LEU A 410 7.72 -5.02 30.03
CA LEU A 410 8.14 -6.35 30.47
C LEU A 410 7.94 -7.30 29.28
N ALA A 411 9.04 -7.74 28.68
CA ALA A 411 9.03 -8.84 27.72
C ALA A 411 8.57 -10.12 28.44
N ALA A 412 7.33 -10.53 28.20
CA ALA A 412 6.91 -11.88 28.53
C ALA A 412 7.59 -12.84 27.54
N ALA A 413 8.17 -13.93 28.03
CA ALA A 413 8.75 -14.97 27.20
C ALA A 413 7.66 -15.58 26.29
N PRO A 414 7.96 -15.87 25.01
CA PRO A 414 6.98 -16.45 24.11
C PRO A 414 6.68 -17.90 24.52
N ASP A 415 5.41 -18.25 24.59
CA ASP A 415 4.97 -19.65 24.53
C ASP A 415 5.50 -20.26 23.22
N LEU A 416 6.22 -21.37 23.31
CA LEU A 416 6.75 -22.09 22.15
C LEU A 416 5.59 -22.58 21.28
N CYS A 417 5.45 -22.03 20.06
CA CYS A 417 4.49 -22.51 19.08
C CYS A 417 5.14 -23.67 18.29
N PRO A 418 4.66 -24.92 18.42
CA PRO A 418 5.27 -26.05 17.71
C PRO A 418 4.99 -25.94 16.20
N ALA A 419 6.05 -26.01 15.41
CA ALA A 419 5.97 -26.06 13.95
C ALA A 419 5.31 -27.37 13.47
N GLU A 420 4.42 -27.30 12.48
CA GLU A 420 3.89 -28.50 11.84
C GLU A 420 5.00 -29.29 11.13
N ALA A 421 4.96 -30.62 11.23
CA ALA A 421 5.98 -31.50 10.65
C ALA A 421 6.15 -31.32 9.13
N ALA A 422 5.08 -30.94 8.42
CA ALA A 422 5.08 -30.69 6.99
C ALA A 422 6.02 -29.54 6.56
N PHE A 423 6.30 -28.58 7.44
CA PHE A 423 7.21 -27.45 7.17
C PHE A 423 8.64 -27.65 7.67
N THR A 424 8.89 -28.74 8.41
CA THR A 424 10.21 -29.04 9.01
C THR A 424 10.93 -30.20 8.33
N LEU A 425 10.23 -30.98 7.50
CA LEU A 425 10.82 -32.04 6.70
C LEU A 425 11.31 -31.50 5.34
N PRO A 426 12.60 -31.64 5.00
CA PRO A 426 13.12 -31.14 3.73
C PRO A 426 12.60 -31.98 2.55
N SER A 427 12.36 -31.33 1.41
CA SER A 427 11.93 -31.97 0.17
C SER A 427 13.02 -32.85 -0.46
N GLU A 428 14.29 -32.55 -0.16
CA GLU A 428 15.48 -33.23 -0.68
C GLU A 428 16.52 -33.42 0.42
N ARG A 429 17.43 -34.39 0.25
CA ARG A 429 18.53 -34.62 1.20
C ARG A 429 19.70 -33.68 0.90
N LEU A 430 20.18 -32.96 1.92
CA LEU A 430 21.42 -32.18 1.90
C LEU A 430 22.64 -33.12 1.94
N SER A 431 22.90 -33.78 0.80
CA SER A 431 23.83 -34.91 0.69
C SER A 431 25.29 -34.49 0.82
N SER A 432 25.64 -33.30 0.32
CA SER A 432 27.00 -32.74 0.40
C SER A 432 27.30 -32.28 1.82
N PHE A 433 26.35 -31.60 2.46
CA PHE A 433 26.47 -31.15 3.84
C PHE A 433 26.52 -32.32 4.82
N ALA A 434 25.63 -33.32 4.66
CA ALA A 434 25.64 -34.52 5.50
C ALA A 434 26.98 -35.28 5.41
N ARG A 435 27.56 -35.37 4.21
CA ARG A 435 28.89 -35.98 4.01
C ARG A 435 29.99 -35.18 4.70
N ALA A 436 29.94 -33.85 4.62
CA ALA A 436 30.91 -32.97 5.26
C ALA A 436 30.86 -33.06 6.80
N LEU A 437 29.67 -33.18 7.39
CA LEU A 437 29.50 -33.32 8.84
C LEU A 437 30.12 -34.59 9.43
N HIS A 438 30.22 -35.67 8.64
CA HIS A 438 30.87 -36.91 9.06
C HIS A 438 32.38 -36.94 8.75
N GLY A 439 32.92 -35.90 8.11
CA GLY A 439 34.35 -35.76 7.82
C GLY A 439 35.14 -35.24 9.01
N HIS A 440 36.47 -35.15 8.84
CA HIS A 440 37.38 -34.55 9.82
C HIS A 440 37.74 -33.08 9.51
N ASP A 441 37.41 -32.61 8.31
CA ASP A 441 37.71 -31.25 7.87
C ASP A 441 36.67 -30.24 8.41
N PRO A 442 37.06 -28.97 8.62
CA PRO A 442 36.11 -27.92 8.97
C PRO A 442 35.02 -27.76 7.90
N VAL A 443 33.77 -27.66 8.34
CA VAL A 443 32.60 -27.53 7.47
C VAL A 443 32.22 -26.06 7.34
N ASP A 444 32.33 -25.54 6.12
CA ASP A 444 32.03 -24.15 5.81
C ASP A 444 30.59 -23.97 5.31
N ILE A 445 29.87 -23.06 5.96
CA ILE A 445 28.48 -22.69 5.67
C ILE A 445 28.47 -21.23 5.23
N LEU A 446 27.86 -20.95 4.08
CA LEU A 446 27.63 -19.58 3.61
C LEU A 446 26.16 -19.22 3.83
N ALA A 447 25.88 -18.11 4.50
CA ALA A 447 24.54 -17.53 4.56
C ALA A 447 24.52 -16.21 3.80
N VAL A 448 23.66 -16.10 2.79
CA VAL A 448 23.47 -14.92 1.95
C VAL A 448 22.02 -14.45 2.09
N GLY A 449 21.81 -13.17 2.41
CA GLY A 449 20.45 -12.64 2.44
C GLY A 449 20.30 -11.21 2.93
N SER A 450 19.05 -10.84 3.22
CA SER A 450 18.66 -9.50 3.66
C SER A 450 19.07 -9.20 5.12
N ALA A 451 18.51 -8.12 5.70
CA ALA A 451 18.66 -7.75 7.11
C ALA A 451 18.55 -8.93 8.08
N SER A 452 17.54 -9.79 7.86
CA SER A 452 17.27 -10.99 8.68
C SER A 452 18.41 -12.02 8.68
N THR A 453 19.31 -11.95 7.71
CA THR A 453 20.49 -12.83 7.58
C THR A 453 21.76 -12.16 8.09
N ALA A 454 21.96 -10.87 7.78
CA ALA A 454 23.24 -10.18 7.93
C ALA A 454 23.39 -9.29 9.17
N GLU A 455 22.32 -8.97 9.91
CA GLU A 455 22.42 -8.09 11.08
C GLU A 455 23.03 -8.77 12.31
N SER A 456 23.99 -8.09 12.94
CA SER A 456 24.84 -8.65 13.98
C SER A 456 24.14 -8.80 15.34
N GLY A 457 24.21 -10.00 15.92
CA GLY A 457 23.90 -10.26 17.33
C GLY A 457 22.80 -11.29 17.56
N ALA A 458 21.75 -11.29 16.73
CA ALA A 458 20.56 -12.15 16.87
C ALA A 458 19.98 -12.66 15.53
N ALA A 459 20.76 -12.67 14.45
CA ALA A 459 20.31 -13.20 13.17
C ALA A 459 20.25 -14.74 13.19
N TYR A 460 19.24 -15.30 12.52
CA TYR A 460 18.98 -16.75 12.50
C TYR A 460 20.19 -17.62 12.10
N PRO A 461 21.12 -17.21 11.22
CA PRO A 461 22.25 -18.08 10.85
C PRO A 461 23.16 -18.39 12.03
N ARG A 462 23.28 -17.47 13.00
CA ARG A 462 24.11 -17.66 14.20
C ARG A 462 23.43 -18.62 15.18
N GLU A 463 22.14 -18.43 15.46
CA GLU A 463 21.37 -19.36 16.31
C GLU A 463 21.32 -20.77 15.69
N MET A 464 21.18 -20.85 14.37
CA MET A 464 21.25 -22.11 13.63
C MET A 464 22.63 -22.76 13.77
N LEU A 465 23.72 -22.00 13.64
CA LEU A 465 25.08 -22.52 13.81
C LEU A 465 25.30 -23.07 15.23
N GLU A 466 24.85 -22.35 16.25
CA GLU A 466 24.94 -22.78 17.65
C GLU A 466 24.14 -24.08 17.90
N THR A 467 22.93 -24.15 17.36
CA THR A 467 22.07 -25.34 17.44
C THR A 467 22.70 -26.54 16.71
N LEU A 468 23.26 -26.32 15.52
CA LEU A 468 23.96 -27.36 14.75
C LEU A 468 25.23 -27.83 15.45
N GLN A 469 26.01 -26.92 16.02
CA GLN A 469 27.24 -27.25 16.75
C GLN A 469 26.93 -28.08 18.00
N ALA A 470 25.82 -27.80 18.70
CA ALA A 470 25.35 -28.60 19.82
C ALA A 470 24.89 -30.01 19.39
N ALA A 471 24.25 -30.13 18.22
CA ALA A 471 23.80 -31.42 17.68
C ALA A 471 24.96 -32.27 17.12
N TYR A 472 26.03 -31.64 16.62
CA TYR A 472 27.22 -32.30 16.07
C TYR A 472 28.52 -31.82 16.75
N PRO A 473 28.77 -32.18 18.02
CA PRO A 473 29.91 -31.64 18.78
C PRO A 473 31.28 -31.97 18.20
N SER A 474 31.39 -33.03 17.40
CA SER A 474 32.63 -33.47 16.75
C SER A 474 32.97 -32.71 15.47
N ALA A 475 31.99 -32.03 14.85
CA ALA A 475 32.22 -31.25 13.63
C ALA A 475 32.72 -29.84 13.99
N THR A 476 33.66 -29.30 13.21
CA THR A 476 34.09 -27.90 13.32
C THR A 476 33.32 -27.06 12.31
N LEU A 477 32.29 -26.34 12.74
CA LEU A 477 31.45 -25.55 11.84
C LEU A 477 31.94 -24.10 11.75
N ARG A 478 31.97 -23.54 10.53
CA ARG A 478 32.31 -22.14 10.28
C ARG A 478 31.23 -21.48 9.44
N LEU A 479 30.83 -20.29 9.82
CA LEU A 479 29.79 -19.51 9.14
C LEU A 479 30.39 -18.26 8.51
N ASP A 480 30.23 -18.11 7.19
CA ASP A 480 30.39 -16.84 6.49
C ASP A 480 29.01 -16.24 6.23
N VAL A 481 28.83 -14.95 6.55
CA VAL A 481 27.57 -14.23 6.35
C VAL A 481 27.80 -13.09 5.37
N ARG A 482 27.01 -13.07 4.31
CA ARG A 482 27.03 -12.05 3.26
C ARG A 482 25.65 -11.45 3.06
N GLY A 483 25.62 -10.21 2.57
CA GLY A 483 24.38 -9.48 2.31
C GLY A 483 24.18 -8.30 3.25
N GLY A 484 22.94 -7.85 3.35
CA GLY A 484 22.60 -6.58 4.02
C GLY A 484 21.18 -6.13 3.74
N ARG A 485 20.78 -5.02 4.35
CA ARG A 485 19.46 -4.40 4.16
C ARG A 485 19.26 -3.95 2.71
N GLY A 486 18.01 -4.00 2.25
CA GLY A 486 17.61 -3.44 0.96
C GLY A 486 18.24 -4.07 -0.29
N LEU A 487 18.87 -5.25 -0.19
CA LEU A 487 19.46 -5.93 -1.35
C LEU A 487 18.44 -6.83 -2.06
N THR A 488 18.38 -6.67 -3.38
CA THR A 488 17.60 -7.51 -4.31
C THR A 488 18.24 -8.88 -4.53
N ALA A 489 17.51 -9.81 -5.14
CA ALA A 489 18.06 -11.12 -5.49
C ALA A 489 19.29 -11.02 -6.41
N THR A 490 19.26 -10.10 -7.39
CA THR A 490 20.36 -9.86 -8.32
C THR A 490 21.61 -9.35 -7.61
N GLU A 491 21.47 -8.40 -6.69
CA GLU A 491 22.61 -7.88 -5.91
C GLU A 491 23.17 -8.95 -4.95
N LEU A 492 22.30 -9.79 -4.37
CA LEU A 492 22.74 -10.91 -3.53
C LEU A 492 23.46 -12.01 -4.34
N LEU A 493 23.06 -12.23 -5.59
CA LEU A 493 23.73 -13.17 -6.49
C LEU A 493 25.19 -12.78 -6.73
N ASP A 494 25.49 -11.49 -6.90
CA ASP A 494 26.87 -11.00 -7.05
C ASP A 494 27.71 -11.32 -5.81
N LEU A 495 27.15 -11.14 -4.62
CA LEU A 495 27.83 -11.47 -3.36
C LEU A 495 28.03 -12.98 -3.19
N LEU A 496 27.02 -13.78 -3.57
CA LEU A 496 27.07 -15.24 -3.53
C LEU A 496 28.19 -15.76 -4.44
N THR A 497 28.23 -15.33 -5.70
CA THR A 497 29.24 -15.79 -6.68
C THR A 497 30.66 -15.38 -6.28
N GLN A 498 30.83 -14.15 -5.75
CA GLN A 498 32.11 -13.71 -5.20
C GLN A 498 32.57 -14.55 -4.00
N ALA A 499 31.65 -14.99 -3.14
CA ALA A 499 31.98 -15.85 -2.01
C ALA A 499 32.40 -17.25 -2.49
N LEU A 500 31.63 -17.86 -3.40
CA LEU A 500 31.94 -19.18 -3.99
C LEU A 500 33.30 -19.20 -4.71
N ALA A 501 33.72 -18.09 -5.32
CA ALA A 501 35.01 -17.99 -5.98
C ALA A 501 36.21 -18.00 -5.00
N ARG A 502 36.00 -17.60 -3.74
CA ARG A 502 37.08 -17.49 -2.75
C ARG A 502 37.30 -18.77 -1.95
N ARG A 503 36.24 -19.54 -1.71
CA ARG A 503 36.26 -20.68 -0.80
C ARG A 503 35.18 -21.69 -1.19
N ARG A 504 35.43 -22.98 -0.91
CA ARG A 504 34.42 -24.02 -1.01
C ARG A 504 33.52 -24.00 0.23
N TYR A 505 32.22 -24.16 0.01
CA TYR A 505 31.23 -24.32 1.06
C TYR A 505 30.59 -25.69 0.91
N ALA A 506 30.14 -26.28 2.03
CA ALA A 506 29.35 -27.52 2.01
C ALA A 506 27.85 -27.22 1.94
N LEU A 507 27.44 -26.04 2.43
CA LEU A 507 26.05 -25.59 2.48
C LEU A 507 25.98 -24.09 2.18
N VAL A 508 25.03 -23.72 1.32
CA VAL A 508 24.66 -22.31 1.07
C VAL A 508 23.21 -22.11 1.49
N LEU A 509 22.97 -21.15 2.39
CA LEU A 509 21.66 -20.65 2.74
C LEU A 509 21.44 -19.35 1.97
N TRP A 510 20.40 -19.29 1.16
CA TRP A 510 20.10 -18.09 0.38
C TRP A 510 18.69 -17.61 0.62
N GLN A 511 18.58 -16.52 1.39
CA GLN A 511 17.32 -15.86 1.67
C GLN A 511 17.13 -14.66 0.74
N THR A 512 16.03 -14.64 -0.03
CA THR A 512 15.77 -13.57 -0.99
C THR A 512 14.26 -13.37 -1.25
N GLY A 513 13.90 -12.46 -2.16
CA GLY A 513 12.53 -12.24 -2.65
C GLY A 513 11.73 -11.16 -1.92
N THR A 514 12.09 -10.82 -0.67
CA THR A 514 11.36 -9.79 0.10
C THR A 514 11.53 -8.40 -0.52
N VAL A 515 12.76 -8.00 -0.84
CA VAL A 515 13.06 -6.67 -1.38
C VAL A 515 12.52 -6.55 -2.80
N ASP A 516 12.66 -7.59 -3.61
CA ASP A 516 12.14 -7.68 -4.97
C ASP A 516 10.63 -7.47 -4.99
N ALA A 517 9.91 -8.17 -4.11
CA ALA A 517 8.46 -8.04 -3.97
C ALA A 517 8.04 -6.67 -3.44
N VAL A 518 8.69 -6.18 -2.39
CA VAL A 518 8.41 -4.86 -1.84
C VAL A 518 8.61 -3.79 -2.91
N ARG A 519 9.72 -3.82 -3.65
CA ARG A 519 10.03 -2.83 -4.70
C ARG A 519 9.20 -3.01 -5.98
N GLY A 520 8.41 -4.09 -6.10
CA GLY A 520 7.61 -4.37 -7.28
C GLY A 520 8.47 -4.65 -8.50
N LEU A 521 9.61 -5.31 -8.31
CA LEU A 521 10.48 -5.73 -9.41
C LEU A 521 9.84 -6.88 -10.17
N ARG A 522 10.17 -7.03 -11.45
CA ARG A 522 9.59 -8.09 -12.29
C ARG A 522 9.97 -9.48 -11.74
N PRO A 523 9.00 -10.41 -11.55
CA PRO A 523 9.30 -11.76 -11.05
C PRO A 523 10.32 -12.54 -11.89
N GLU A 524 10.42 -12.22 -13.19
CA GLU A 524 11.41 -12.81 -14.09
C GLU A 524 12.84 -12.44 -13.70
N GLU A 525 13.07 -11.24 -13.14
CA GLU A 525 14.40 -10.84 -12.65
C GLU A 525 14.83 -11.68 -11.43
N LEU A 526 13.87 -12.01 -10.55
CA LEU A 526 14.10 -12.94 -9.45
C LEU A 526 14.38 -14.35 -10.00
N ALA A 527 13.61 -14.82 -10.98
CA ALA A 527 13.78 -16.15 -11.58
C ALA A 527 15.19 -16.32 -12.17
N ASP A 528 15.63 -15.35 -12.98
CA ASP A 528 16.96 -15.31 -13.58
C ASP A 528 18.08 -15.35 -12.52
N ALA A 529 17.91 -14.59 -11.44
CA ALA A 529 18.89 -14.56 -10.36
C ALA A 529 18.97 -15.92 -9.66
N LEU A 530 17.82 -16.52 -9.32
CA LEU A 530 17.75 -17.82 -8.66
C LEU A 530 18.33 -18.95 -9.51
N GLU A 531 18.03 -18.99 -10.81
CA GLU A 531 18.56 -20.01 -11.72
C GLU A 531 20.09 -19.95 -11.82
N LYS A 532 20.64 -18.75 -12.00
CA LYS A 532 22.10 -18.52 -12.07
C LYS A 532 22.78 -18.88 -10.75
N GLY A 533 22.21 -18.45 -9.62
CA GLY A 533 22.77 -18.73 -8.30
C GLY A 533 22.71 -20.21 -7.93
N ALA A 534 21.57 -20.88 -8.19
CA ALA A 534 21.44 -22.32 -7.98
C ALA A 534 22.47 -23.10 -8.81
N SER A 535 22.58 -22.77 -10.09
CA SER A 535 23.58 -23.38 -10.98
C SER A 535 25.01 -23.19 -10.48
N ALA A 536 25.35 -21.99 -9.98
CA ALA A 536 26.68 -21.71 -9.45
C ALA A 536 26.98 -22.49 -8.15
N VAL A 537 26.01 -22.62 -7.24
CA VAL A 537 26.17 -23.39 -5.99
C VAL A 537 26.35 -24.87 -6.29
N ILE A 538 25.51 -25.43 -7.17
CA ILE A 538 25.58 -26.83 -7.57
C ILE A 538 26.92 -27.11 -8.26
N ALA A 539 27.38 -26.23 -9.16
CA ALA A 539 28.69 -26.38 -9.82
C ALA A 539 29.86 -26.32 -8.84
N ALA A 540 29.73 -25.60 -7.72
CA ALA A 540 30.71 -25.58 -6.63
C ALA A 540 30.69 -26.85 -5.75
N GLY A 541 29.68 -27.70 -5.91
CA GLY A 541 29.49 -28.94 -5.14
C GLY A 541 28.94 -28.71 -3.73
N ALA A 542 28.23 -27.60 -3.51
CA ALA A 542 27.50 -27.31 -2.27
C ALA A 542 26.02 -27.68 -2.42
N ASP A 543 25.36 -27.97 -1.30
CA ASP A 543 23.91 -28.02 -1.28
C ASP A 543 23.34 -26.60 -1.10
N LEU A 544 22.21 -26.30 -1.74
CA LEU A 544 21.51 -25.02 -1.64
C LEU A 544 20.22 -25.16 -0.83
N VAL A 545 20.06 -24.31 0.18
CA VAL A 545 18.78 -24.07 0.85
C VAL A 545 18.31 -22.66 0.49
N LEU A 546 17.30 -22.57 -0.39
CA LEU A 546 16.56 -21.34 -0.63
C LEU A 546 15.61 -21.07 0.53
N ILE A 547 15.55 -19.84 0.99
CA ILE A 547 14.68 -19.42 2.10
C ILE A 547 13.77 -18.30 1.60
N ASP A 548 12.47 -18.55 1.61
CA ASP A 548 11.47 -17.61 1.12
C ASP A 548 11.27 -16.40 2.09
N PRO A 549 10.53 -15.36 1.67
CA PRO A 549 10.29 -14.17 2.49
C PRO A 549 9.78 -14.46 3.89
N GLN A 550 10.10 -13.60 4.85
CA GLN A 550 9.57 -13.71 6.21
C GLN A 550 8.09 -13.37 6.20
N PHE A 551 7.25 -14.15 6.88
CA PHE A 551 5.85 -13.73 7.07
C PHE A 551 5.81 -12.56 8.04
N SER A 552 5.14 -11.50 7.61
CA SER A 552 4.53 -10.53 8.50
C SER A 552 3.16 -10.22 7.97
N ARG A 553 2.23 -9.90 8.87
CA ARG A 553 0.87 -9.55 8.45
C ARG A 553 0.88 -8.35 7.49
N PHE A 554 1.78 -7.40 7.69
CA PHE A 554 1.90 -6.25 6.81
C PHE A 554 2.46 -6.56 5.44
N LEU A 555 3.54 -7.35 5.35
CA LEU A 555 4.06 -7.76 4.06
C LEU A 555 2.94 -8.48 3.28
N SER A 556 2.24 -9.42 3.93
CA SER A 556 1.12 -10.15 3.32
C SER A 556 -0.07 -9.27 2.88
N ALA A 557 -0.28 -8.13 3.55
CA ALA A 557 -1.42 -7.26 3.29
C ALA A 557 -1.13 -6.15 2.26
N ASN A 558 0.14 -5.83 2.03
CA ASN A 558 0.57 -4.66 1.24
C ASN A 558 1.45 -5.02 0.04
N VAL A 559 1.95 -6.25 -0.02
CA VAL A 559 2.82 -6.73 -1.10
C VAL A 559 2.24 -8.03 -1.64
N ASP A 560 2.08 -8.11 -2.96
CA ASP A 560 1.71 -9.37 -3.60
C ASP A 560 2.93 -10.28 -3.68
N LEU A 561 3.00 -11.25 -2.76
CA LEU A 561 4.09 -12.20 -2.68
C LEU A 561 3.89 -13.43 -3.57
N ALA A 562 2.67 -13.68 -4.04
CA ALA A 562 2.35 -14.92 -4.73
C ALA A 562 3.22 -15.16 -5.98
N PRO A 563 3.48 -14.16 -6.85
CA PRO A 563 4.36 -14.33 -8.01
C PRO A 563 5.79 -14.74 -7.62
N TYR A 564 6.33 -14.12 -6.56
CA TYR A 564 7.70 -14.37 -6.10
C TYR A 564 7.82 -15.73 -5.43
N GLN A 565 6.83 -16.13 -4.63
CA GLN A 565 6.79 -17.46 -4.02
C GLN A 565 6.71 -18.55 -5.08
N LEU A 566 5.89 -18.37 -6.12
CA LEU A 566 5.78 -19.31 -7.24
C LEU A 566 7.11 -19.45 -7.99
N VAL A 567 7.81 -18.33 -8.23
CA VAL A 567 9.17 -18.35 -8.83
C VAL A 567 10.16 -19.12 -7.94
N MET A 568 10.11 -18.95 -6.62
CA MET A 568 10.97 -19.69 -5.70
C MET A 568 10.64 -21.19 -5.64
N GLU A 569 9.36 -21.54 -5.68
CA GLU A 569 8.92 -22.94 -5.80
C GLU A 569 9.40 -23.58 -7.10
N HIS A 570 9.36 -22.83 -8.20
CA HIS A 570 9.88 -23.31 -9.48
C HIS A 570 11.40 -23.51 -9.44
N ALA A 571 12.16 -22.57 -8.88
CA ALA A 571 13.61 -22.71 -8.71
C ALA A 571 14.00 -23.92 -7.84
N ALA A 572 13.15 -24.28 -6.87
CA ALA A 572 13.34 -25.44 -6.01
C ALA A 572 13.05 -26.78 -6.69
N SER A 573 12.51 -26.78 -7.92
CA SER A 573 12.37 -28.00 -8.71
C SER A 573 13.70 -28.50 -9.31
N LEU A 574 14.77 -27.69 -9.21
CA LEU A 574 16.10 -28.06 -9.66
C LEU A 574 16.75 -29.07 -8.69
N PRO A 575 17.40 -30.15 -9.20
CA PRO A 575 18.10 -31.11 -8.35
C PRO A 575 19.17 -30.45 -7.47
N GLY A 576 19.20 -30.79 -6.18
CA GLY A 576 20.17 -30.24 -5.22
C GLY A 576 19.77 -28.90 -4.58
N VAL A 577 18.55 -28.42 -4.84
CA VAL A 577 17.97 -27.23 -4.22
C VAL A 577 16.85 -27.63 -3.26
N VAL A 578 16.92 -27.17 -2.02
CA VAL A 578 15.86 -27.32 -1.01
C VAL A 578 15.21 -25.95 -0.79
N LEU A 579 13.88 -25.89 -0.78
CA LEU A 579 13.14 -24.68 -0.37
C LEU A 579 12.67 -24.81 1.07
N PHE A 580 13.19 -23.96 1.93
CA PHE A 580 12.68 -23.75 3.28
C PHE A 580 11.55 -22.72 3.24
N ARG A 581 10.32 -23.20 3.45
CA ARG A 581 9.06 -22.43 3.40
C ARG A 581 8.83 -21.63 4.69
N ARG A 582 9.75 -20.71 4.99
CA ARG A 582 9.72 -19.83 6.17
C ARG A 582 8.44 -18.99 6.23
N TYR A 583 7.95 -18.48 5.11
CA TYR A 583 6.71 -17.71 5.06
C TYR A 583 5.52 -18.52 5.57
N ALA A 584 5.34 -19.73 5.04
CA ALA A 584 4.23 -20.60 5.42
C ALA A 584 4.35 -21.09 6.87
N LEU A 585 5.57 -21.40 7.31
CA LEU A 585 5.84 -21.82 8.68
C LEU A 585 5.49 -20.75 9.73
N MET A 586 5.69 -19.48 9.41
CA MET A 586 5.47 -18.36 10.33
C MET A 586 4.03 -17.82 10.34
N ARG A 587 3.23 -18.18 9.34
CA ARG A 587 1.83 -17.74 9.19
C ARG A 587 0.93 -18.51 10.14
#